data_AF-A0A919BX28-F1
#
_entry.id   AF-A0A919BX28-F1
#
_cell.length_a   1.000
_cell.length_b   1.000
_cell.length_c   1.000
_cell.angle_alpha   90.00
_cell.angle_beta   90.00
_cell.angle_gamma   90.00
#
_symmetry.space_group_name_H-M   'P 1'
#
loop_
_entity.id
_entity.type
_entity.pdbx_description
1 polymer ?
#
loop_
_entity_poly.entity_id
_entity_poly.type
_entity_poly.pdbx_seq_one_letter_code
_entity_poly.pdbx_strand_id
1 'polypeptide(L)'
;MAEPLRVFITDHADWRTVFQLPSHSPELNPQEGIWSLVKRGIGNLVAADLGQITRAVKRRLKQIQFRPDPVDSCLTRTGLIMDG
;
A
#
# COMPACT_ATOMS: atom_id res chain seq x y z
N MET A 1 -17.82 1.75 9.08
CA MET A 1 -17.70 2.13 7.64
C MET A 1 -18.81 3.11 7.31
N ALA A 2 -18.50 4.20 6.60
CA ALA A 2 -19.51 5.19 6.21
C ALA A 2 -20.45 4.60 5.13
N GLU A 3 -21.72 5.00 5.15
CA GLU A 3 -22.75 4.45 4.25
C GLU A 3 -22.40 4.52 2.76
N PRO A 4 -21.88 5.64 2.22
CA PRO A 4 -21.49 5.71 0.81
C PRO A 4 -20.43 4.67 0.42
N LEU A 5 -19.53 4.33 1.34
CA LEU A 5 -18.48 3.33 1.10
C LEU A 5 -19.05 1.91 1.10
N ARG A 6 -20.10 1.63 1.90
CA ARG A 6 -20.78 0.33 1.90
C ARG A 6 -21.48 0.08 0.58
N VAL A 7 -22.25 1.07 0.11
CA VAL A 7 -22.96 1.01 -1.19
C VAL A 7 -21.96 0.74 -2.32
N PHE A 8 -20.87 1.53 -2.38
CA PHE A 8 -19.85 1.34 -3.41
C PHE A 8 -19.17 -0.04 -3.40
N ILE A 9 -18.97 -0.65 -2.22
CA ILE A 9 -18.41 -2.01 -2.13
C ILE A 9 -19.42 -3.03 -2.65
N THR A 10 -20.69 -2.90 -2.28
CA THR A 10 -21.76 -3.82 -2.70
C THR A 10 -22.04 -3.73 -4.20
N ASP A 11 -22.10 -2.52 -4.76
CA ASP A 11 -22.39 -2.27 -6.18
C ASP A 11 -21.29 -2.78 -7.14
N HIS A 12 -20.13 -3.16 -6.60
CA HIS A 12 -18.94 -3.59 -7.35
C HIS A 12 -18.40 -4.95 -6.88
N ALA A 13 -19.25 -5.75 -6.22
CA ALA A 13 -18.86 -7.06 -5.69
C ALA A 13 -18.51 -8.09 -6.78
N ASP A 14 -18.90 -7.85 -8.04
CA ASP A 14 -18.63 -8.71 -9.19
C ASP A 14 -17.15 -8.75 -9.62
N TRP A 15 -16.39 -7.69 -9.35
CA TRP A 15 -14.96 -7.59 -9.70
C TRP A 15 -14.04 -7.26 -8.52
N ARG A 16 -14.58 -7.17 -7.30
CA ARG A 16 -13.82 -6.76 -6.11
C ARG A 16 -14.00 -7.72 -4.94
N THR A 17 -12.88 -8.17 -4.39
CA THR A 17 -12.82 -8.86 -3.10
C THR A 17 -12.41 -7.88 -2.01
N VAL A 18 -13.11 -7.89 -0.87
CA VAL A 18 -12.80 -7.04 0.29
C VAL A 18 -12.39 -7.90 1.48
N PHE A 19 -11.16 -7.70 1.97
CA PHE A 19 -10.66 -8.33 3.18
C PHE A 19 -10.84 -7.37 4.38
N GLN A 20 -11.58 -7.82 5.40
CA GLN A 20 -11.70 -7.07 6.65
C GLN A 20 -10.51 -7.42 7.55
N LEU A 21 -9.69 -6.41 7.87
CA LEU A 21 -8.59 -6.58 8.82
C LEU A 21 -9.09 -6.39 10.26
N PRO A 22 -8.55 -7.12 11.24
CA PRO A 22 -8.75 -6.83 12.65
C PRO A 22 -8.35 -5.38 12.98
N SER A 23 -9.01 -4.81 13.98
CA SER A 23 -8.63 -3.48 14.49
C SER A 23 -7.22 -3.52 15.07
N HIS A 24 -6.44 -2.46 14.82
CA HIS A 24 -5.06 -2.33 15.30
C HIS A 24 -4.09 -3.44 14.83
N SER A 25 -4.32 -4.00 13.64
CA SER A 25 -3.41 -4.98 12.99
C SER A 25 -2.62 -4.39 11.80
N PRO A 26 -1.68 -3.44 12.02
CA PRO A 26 -0.85 -2.90 10.95
C PRO A 26 0.05 -3.97 10.29
N GLU A 27 0.41 -5.03 11.00
CA GLU A 27 1.18 -6.17 10.50
C GLU A 27 0.47 -6.93 9.37
N LEU A 28 -0.85 -6.83 9.29
CA LEU A 28 -1.67 -7.45 8.24
C LEU A 28 -1.94 -6.51 7.07
N ASN A 29 -1.55 -5.23 7.16
CA ASN A 29 -1.72 -4.27 6.07
C ASN A 29 -0.45 -4.22 5.18
N PRO A 30 -0.47 -4.76 3.95
CA PRO A 30 0.73 -4.79 3.10
C PRO A 30 1.20 -3.39 2.70
N GLN A 31 0.32 -2.37 2.76
CA GLN A 31 0.68 -0.98 2.54
C GLN A 31 1.74 -0.49 3.54
N GLU A 32 1.76 -0.99 4.78
CA GLU A 32 2.78 -0.63 5.77
C GLU A 32 4.17 -1.08 5.33
N GLY A 33 4.28 -2.26 4.72
CA GLY A 33 5.51 -2.77 4.12
C GLY A 33 6.00 -1.89 2.96
N ILE A 34 5.11 -1.55 2.04
CA ILE A 34 5.40 -0.64 0.93
C ILE A 34 5.87 0.72 1.46
N TRP A 35 5.23 1.23 2.51
CA TRP A 35 5.58 2.52 3.08
C TRP A 35 6.91 2.52 3.82
N SER A 36 7.26 1.40 4.46
CA SER A 36 8.61 1.17 4.96
C SER A 36 9.66 1.23 3.84
N LEU A 37 9.40 0.60 2.68
CA LEU A 37 10.30 0.62 1.52
C LEU A 37 10.47 2.01 0.89
N VAL A 38 9.40 2.81 0.88
CA VAL A 38 9.49 4.20 0.41
C VAL A 38 10.33 5.03 1.37
N LYS A 39 10.00 5.00 2.67
CA LYS A 39 10.73 5.76 3.70
C LYS A 39 12.22 5.40 3.72
N ARG A 40 12.57 4.12 3.62
CA ARG A 40 13.98 3.68 3.50
C ARG A 40 14.70 4.27 2.29
N GLY A 41 13.99 4.47 1.18
CA GLY A 41 14.56 5.01 -0.06
C GLY A 41 14.74 6.53 -0.07
N ILE A 42 14.01 7.26 0.78
CA ILE A 42 14.02 8.74 0.80
C ILE A 42 14.39 9.32 2.17
N GLY A 43 14.69 8.50 3.17
CA GLY A 43 14.88 8.93 4.56
C GLY A 43 16.04 9.91 4.77
N ASN A 44 17.02 9.92 3.86
CA ASN A 44 18.16 10.83 3.88
C ASN A 44 18.00 12.03 2.94
N LEU A 45 16.80 12.24 2.37
CA LEU A 45 16.54 13.37 1.50
C LEU A 45 16.35 14.65 2.32
N VAL A 46 17.21 15.63 2.10
CA VAL A 46 17.00 17.00 2.59
C VAL A 46 16.12 17.72 1.57
N ALA A 47 14.81 17.72 1.80
CA ALA A 47 13.85 18.39 0.94
C ALA A 47 13.60 19.83 1.41
N ALA A 48 13.72 20.80 0.50
CA ALA A 48 13.47 22.20 0.82
C ALA A 48 11.96 22.56 0.87
N ASP A 49 11.12 21.72 0.25
CA ASP A 49 9.67 21.96 0.12
C ASP A 49 8.90 20.64 -0.03
N LEU A 50 7.57 20.73 0.15
CA LEU A 50 6.67 19.58 0.01
C LEU A 50 6.67 19.00 -1.42
N GLY A 51 6.92 19.83 -2.44
CA GLY A 51 7.02 19.39 -3.83
C GLY A 51 8.20 18.44 -4.05
N GLN A 52 9.34 18.68 -3.40
CA GLN A 52 10.50 17.80 -3.43
C GLN A 52 10.21 16.45 -2.78
N ILE A 53 9.57 16.44 -1.61
CA ILE A 53 9.11 15.20 -0.95
C ILE A 53 8.14 14.45 -1.87
N THR A 54 7.16 15.15 -2.44
CA THR A 54 6.16 14.56 -3.34
C THR A 54 6.81 13.90 -4.56
N ARG A 55 7.77 14.57 -5.20
CA ARG A 55 8.52 14.00 -6.34
C ARG A 55 9.33 12.78 -5.92
N ALA A 56 10.00 12.82 -4.78
CA ALA A 56 10.79 11.70 -4.28
C ALA A 56 9.93 10.47 -3.96
N VAL A 57 8.80 10.67 -3.28
CA VAL A 57 7.81 9.61 -3.00
C VAL A 57 7.30 9.00 -4.31
N LYS A 58 6.85 9.82 -5.27
CA LYS A 58 6.36 9.34 -6.57
C LYS A 58 7.41 8.55 -7.33
N ARG A 59 8.66 9.04 -7.38
CA ARG A 59 9.77 8.33 -8.02
C ARG A 59 10.04 6.99 -7.35
N ARG A 60 10.04 6.95 -6.01
CA ARG A 60 10.29 5.71 -5.27
C ARG A 60 9.17 4.69 -5.45
N LEU A 61 7.92 5.12 -5.41
CA LEU A 61 6.77 4.27 -5.73
C LEU A 61 6.86 3.73 -7.16
N LYS A 62 7.25 4.55 -8.14
CA LYS A 62 7.43 4.09 -9.53
C LYS A 62 8.52 3.04 -9.66
N GLN A 63 9.63 3.18 -8.94
CA GLN A 63 10.68 2.15 -8.90
C GLN A 63 10.20 0.83 -8.29
N ILE A 64 9.39 0.90 -7.22
CA ILE A 64 8.76 -0.29 -6.62
C ILE A 64 7.78 -0.92 -7.61
N GLN A 65 6.98 -0.14 -8.33
CA GLN A 65 6.07 -0.68 -9.36
C GLN A 65 6.80 -1.44 -10.49
N PHE A 66 8.02 -1.02 -10.85
CA PHE A 66 8.81 -1.71 -11.88
C PHE A 66 9.57 -2.94 -11.38
N ARG A 67 9.52 -3.23 -10.06
CA ARG A 67 10.15 -4.41 -9.47
C ARG A 67 9.06 -5.14 -8.65
N PRO A 68 8.47 -6.22 -9.14
CA PRO A 68 7.36 -6.87 -8.45
C PRO A 68 7.81 -7.52 -7.12
N ASP A 69 9.02 -8.06 -7.02
CA ASP A 69 9.45 -8.85 -5.86
C ASP A 69 9.30 -8.13 -4.49
N PRO A 70 9.65 -6.84 -4.34
CA PRO A 70 9.39 -6.11 -3.11
C PRO A 70 7.90 -5.94 -2.77
N VAL A 71 7.01 -5.84 -3.77
CA VAL A 71 5.56 -5.80 -3.56
C VAL A 71 5.06 -7.16 -3.10
N ASP A 72 5.48 -8.23 -3.77
CA ASP A 72 5.13 -9.61 -3.42
C ASP A 72 5.61 -9.95 -2.02
N SER A 73 6.84 -9.59 -1.65
CA SER A 73 7.37 -9.77 -0.30
C SER A 73 6.57 -9.02 0.78
N CYS A 74 5.97 -7.88 0.45
CA CYS A 74 5.09 -7.17 1.39
C CYS A 74 3.76 -7.92 1.58
N LEU A 75 3.21 -8.50 0.51
CA LEU A 75 1.99 -9.31 0.56
C LEU A 75 2.21 -10.64 1.27
N THR A 76 3.26 -11.39 0.93
CA THR A 76 3.57 -12.67 1.58
C THR A 76 3.70 -12.53 3.10
N ARG A 77 4.26 -11.40 3.58
CA ARG A 77 4.46 -11.14 5.01
C ARG A 77 3.15 -11.01 5.79
N THR A 78 2.06 -10.60 5.15
CA THR A 78 0.77 -10.46 5.83
C THR A 78 0.02 -11.79 5.94
N GLY A 79 0.50 -12.85 5.27
CA GLY A 79 -0.21 -14.12 5.17
C GLY A 79 -1.50 -14.06 4.35
N LEU A 80 -1.83 -12.90 3.77
CA LEU A 80 -2.97 -12.68 2.88
C LEU A 80 -2.55 -13.04 1.45
N ILE A 81 -2.22 -14.31 1.22
CA ILE A 81 -1.97 -14.82 -0.13
C ILE A 81 -3.34 -14.95 -0.81
N MET A 82 -3.53 -14.25 -1.93
CA MET A 82 -4.73 -14.42 -2.74
C MET A 82 -4.60 -15.73 -3.52
N ASP A 83 -5.57 -16.63 -3.37
CA ASP A 83 -5.73 -17.73 -4.32
C ASP A 83 -6.00 -17.11 -5.70
N GLY A 84 -5.23 -17.53 -6.69
CA GLY A 84 -5.34 -17.08 -8.08
C GLY A 84 -6.58 -17.62 -8.78
#